data_AF-A0A7J5DPT6-F1
#
_entry.id   AF-A0A7J5DPT6-F1
#
_cell.length_a   1.000
_cell.length_b   1.000
_cell.length_c   1.000
_cell.angle_alpha   90.00
_cell.angle_beta   90.00
_cell.angle_gamma   90.00
#
_symmetry.space_group_name_H-M   'P 1'
#
loop_
_entity.id
_entity.type
_entity.pdbx_description
1 polymer ?
#
loop_
_entity_poly.entity_id
_entity_poly.type
_entity_poly.pdbx_seq_one_letter_code
_entity_poly.pdbx_strand_id
1 'polypeptide(L)'
;MSHNASSSAPRRALRAVFPSLAVLGVAGALFVIRRPLMMSAPRCMAGRWHGCYDTFNGVVLMTLVAVPLAVLVAWALASWRRAAGAASARAWRSSLAEVGMVHGTVPFLWLTMMPGLAPGVAPRRVSLVPLRDLATMGTGGIIGNLLVFAALGFFAPMRFAAFASVPRILALGAGCSVLVEVAQYVLWLDRVSSVDDVLVNATGALLAGLASRRWWRTTAGNPSDRPGPVPTAVG
;
A
#
# COMPACT_ATOMS: atom_id res chain seq x y z
N MET A 1 -35.11 -49.87 -2.00
CA MET A 1 -35.04 -48.64 -2.82
C MET A 1 -34.57 -47.52 -1.92
N SER A 2 -33.53 -46.82 -2.35
CA SER A 2 -32.54 -46.15 -1.50
C SER A 2 -32.96 -44.75 -1.02
N HIS A 3 -32.42 -44.37 0.13
CA HIS A 3 -32.68 -43.15 0.89
C HIS A 3 -32.36 -41.84 0.14
N ASN A 4 -33.29 -40.88 0.22
CA ASN A 4 -33.05 -39.46 -0.07
C ASN A 4 -32.30 -38.80 1.10
N ALA A 5 -31.00 -38.60 0.97
CA ALA A 5 -30.22 -37.72 1.85
C ALA A 5 -29.95 -36.39 1.13
N SER A 6 -30.69 -35.36 1.53
CA SER A 6 -30.55 -33.98 1.07
C SER A 6 -29.22 -33.38 1.58
N SER A 7 -28.24 -33.23 0.70
CA SER A 7 -26.97 -32.56 0.99
C SER A 7 -27.15 -31.04 1.01
N SER A 8 -27.28 -30.46 2.20
CA SER A 8 -27.33 -29.00 2.43
C SER A 8 -26.11 -28.47 3.20
N ALA A 9 -24.97 -29.18 3.10
CA ALA A 9 -23.75 -28.87 3.87
C ALA A 9 -22.85 -27.73 3.34
N PRO A 10 -22.75 -27.38 2.03
CA PRO A 10 -21.66 -26.50 1.58
C PRO A 10 -21.85 -25.01 1.95
N ARG A 11 -23.08 -24.56 2.20
CA ARG A 11 -23.38 -23.14 2.47
C ARG A 11 -23.15 -22.70 3.93
N ARG A 12 -23.16 -23.63 4.90
CA ARG A 12 -22.92 -23.31 6.32
C ARG A 12 -21.44 -23.17 6.66
N ALA A 13 -20.58 -24.00 6.06
CA ALA A 13 -19.14 -23.93 6.26
C ALA A 13 -18.55 -22.59 5.77
N LEU A 14 -18.95 -22.13 4.58
CA LEU A 14 -18.57 -20.81 4.05
C LEU A 14 -19.03 -19.64 4.93
N ARG A 15 -20.20 -19.74 5.59
CA ARG A 15 -20.72 -18.69 6.48
C ARG A 15 -19.97 -18.57 7.81
N ALA A 16 -19.28 -19.62 8.27
CA ALA A 16 -18.49 -19.60 9.51
C ALA A 16 -17.02 -19.18 9.27
N VAL A 17 -16.51 -19.36 8.05
CA VAL A 17 -15.13 -18.98 7.70
C VAL A 17 -14.92 -17.47 7.67
N PHE A 18 -15.89 -16.71 7.13
CA PHE A 18 -15.82 -15.24 7.09
C PHE A 18 -15.76 -14.57 8.47
N PRO A 19 -16.64 -14.89 9.45
CA PRO A 19 -16.54 -14.29 10.78
C PRO A 19 -15.26 -14.72 11.50
N SER A 20 -14.79 -15.97 11.34
CA SER A 20 -13.52 -16.42 11.92
C SER A 20 -12.31 -15.69 11.33
N LEU A 21 -12.26 -15.47 10.01
CA LEU A 21 -11.23 -14.66 9.36
C LEU A 21 -11.30 -13.18 9.77
N ALA A 22 -12.51 -12.64 9.96
CA ALA A 22 -12.70 -11.27 10.45
C ALA A 22 -12.23 -11.13 11.90
N VAL A 23 -12.57 -12.08 12.78
CA VAL A 23 -12.10 -12.11 14.17
C VAL A 23 -10.58 -12.27 14.25
N LEU A 24 -9.99 -13.16 13.44
CA LEU A 24 -8.53 -13.30 13.36
C LEU A 24 -7.86 -12.03 12.82
N GLY A 25 -8.46 -11.37 11.82
CA GLY A 25 -7.97 -10.11 11.28
C GLY A 25 -8.03 -8.97 12.31
N VAL A 26 -9.13 -8.85 13.05
CA VAL A 26 -9.30 -7.87 14.12
C VAL A 26 -8.36 -8.17 15.29
N ALA A 27 -8.25 -9.43 15.72
CA ALA A 27 -7.34 -9.84 16.77
C ALA A 27 -5.87 -9.61 16.39
N GLY A 28 -5.50 -9.91 15.14
CA GLY A 28 -4.18 -9.61 14.58
C GLY A 28 -3.89 -8.10 14.55
N ALA A 29 -4.85 -7.30 14.09
CA ALA A 29 -4.73 -5.84 14.11
C ALA A 29 -4.58 -5.31 15.55
N LEU A 30 -5.41 -5.76 16.48
CA LEU A 30 -5.33 -5.39 17.90
C LEU A 30 -4.00 -5.82 18.53
N PHE A 31 -3.48 -7.00 18.18
CA PHE A 31 -2.17 -7.46 18.64
C PHE A 31 -1.03 -6.57 18.12
N VAL A 32 -1.07 -6.20 16.84
CA VAL A 32 -0.10 -5.29 16.22
C VAL A 32 -0.19 -3.89 16.82
N ILE A 33 -1.40 -3.41 17.17
CA ILE A 33 -1.66 -2.10 17.76
C ILE A 33 -1.27 -2.05 19.25
N ARG A 34 -1.39 -3.16 19.98
CA ARG A 34 -1.16 -3.23 21.44
C ARG A 34 0.26 -2.84 21.82
N ARG A 35 1.28 -3.35 21.13
CA ARG A 35 2.69 -3.05 21.43
C ARG A 35 3.04 -1.56 21.26
N PRO A 36 2.73 -0.92 20.12
CA PRO A 36 2.86 0.52 19.93
C PRO A 36 2.18 1.35 21.02
N LEU A 37 0.94 1.02 21.36
CA LEU A 37 0.19 1.73 22.39
C LEU A 37 0.85 1.61 23.77
N MET A 38 1.32 0.42 24.15
CA MET A 38 1.92 0.22 25.47
C MET A 38 3.33 0.83 25.60
N MET A 39 4.10 0.85 24.51
CA MET A 39 5.51 1.29 24.54
C MET A 39 5.68 2.78 24.21
N SER A 40 4.96 3.28 23.20
CA SER A 40 5.18 4.62 22.66
C SER A 40 4.18 5.64 23.21
N ALA A 41 2.90 5.28 23.40
CA ALA A 41 1.88 6.26 23.79
C ALA A 41 2.15 6.95 25.15
N PRO A 42 2.57 6.25 26.22
CA PRO A 42 2.92 6.91 27.48
C PRO A 42 4.10 7.88 27.36
N ARG A 43 5.05 7.59 26.46
CA ARG A 43 6.20 8.46 26.20
C ARG A 43 5.77 9.72 25.45
N CYS A 44 4.97 9.56 24.40
CA CYS A 44 4.45 10.68 23.62
C CYS A 44 3.56 11.59 24.46
N MET A 45 2.66 11.02 25.28
CA MET A 45 1.80 11.81 26.19
C MET A 45 2.59 12.53 27.28
N ALA A 46 3.74 11.99 27.69
CA ALA A 46 4.65 12.64 28.64
C ALA A 46 5.56 13.70 27.99
N GLY A 47 5.30 14.11 26.74
CA GLY A 47 6.10 15.11 26.01
C GLY A 47 7.47 14.61 25.52
N ARG A 48 7.77 13.31 25.66
CA ARG A 48 9.01 12.70 25.16
C ARG A 48 8.80 12.26 23.71
N TRP A 49 9.01 13.21 22.79
CA TRP A 49 8.85 12.98 21.35
C TRP A 49 9.94 12.10 20.73
N HIS A 50 11.11 12.03 21.36
CA HIS A 50 12.09 10.97 21.11
C HIS A 50 11.50 9.63 21.57
N GLY A 51 11.42 8.66 20.67
CA GLY A 51 10.65 7.42 20.80
C GLY A 51 9.36 7.40 19.99
N CYS A 52 8.80 8.55 19.65
CA CYS A 52 7.53 8.66 18.93
C CYS A 52 7.71 8.75 17.41
N TYR A 53 8.85 9.26 16.96
CA TYR A 53 9.12 9.59 15.55
C TYR A 53 10.34 8.87 14.95
N ASP A 54 11.06 8.13 15.78
CA ASP A 54 12.37 7.53 15.50
C ASP A 54 12.40 6.03 15.88
N THR A 55 11.25 5.46 16.27
CA THR A 55 11.11 4.04 16.54
C THR A 55 10.00 3.43 15.72
N PHE A 56 10.13 2.14 15.44
CA PHE A 56 9.10 1.37 14.75
C PHE A 56 7.72 1.52 15.41
N ASN A 57 7.66 1.35 16.73
CA ASN A 57 6.41 1.46 17.50
C ASN A 57 5.85 2.89 17.49
N GLY A 58 6.73 3.90 17.53
CA GLY A 58 6.32 5.30 17.43
C GLY A 58 5.67 5.62 16.08
N VAL A 59 6.32 5.22 14.98
CA VAL A 59 5.79 5.44 13.62
C VAL A 59 4.47 4.69 13.41
N VAL A 60 4.35 3.44 13.88
CA VAL A 60 3.09 2.69 13.84
C VAL A 60 2.00 3.42 14.62
N LEU A 61 2.30 3.90 15.84
CA LEU A 61 1.35 4.69 16.64
C LEU A 61 0.90 5.95 15.90
N MET A 62 1.84 6.73 15.35
CA MET A 62 1.53 7.97 14.62
C MET A 62 0.71 7.71 13.36
N THR A 63 0.98 6.60 12.67
CA THR A 63 0.17 6.15 11.52
C THR A 63 -1.26 5.87 11.95
N LEU A 64 -1.48 5.16 13.05
CA LEU A 64 -2.81 4.87 13.58
C LEU A 64 -3.54 6.15 14.00
N VAL A 65 -2.84 7.08 14.67
CA VAL A 65 -3.38 8.39 15.06
C VAL A 65 -3.76 9.23 13.83
N ALA A 66 -3.07 9.05 12.70
CA ALA A 66 -3.37 9.76 11.46
C ALA A 66 -4.58 9.18 10.68
N VAL A 67 -5.09 7.99 11.03
CA VAL A 67 -6.21 7.35 10.32
C VAL A 67 -7.49 8.22 10.33
N PRO A 68 -7.96 8.77 11.47
CA PRO A 68 -9.14 9.63 11.48
C PRO A 68 -8.97 10.85 10.58
N LEU A 69 -7.78 11.46 10.58
CA LEU A 69 -7.47 12.59 9.72
C LEU A 69 -7.50 12.18 8.24
N ALA A 70 -6.92 11.04 7.88
CA ALA A 70 -6.97 10.51 6.52
C ALA A 70 -8.42 10.28 6.05
N VAL A 71 -9.27 9.71 6.91
CA VAL A 71 -10.70 9.52 6.61
C VAL A 71 -11.41 10.86 6.38
N LEU A 72 -11.16 11.85 7.24
CA LEU A 72 -11.73 13.20 7.08
C LEU A 72 -11.28 13.87 5.79
N VAL A 73 -10.00 13.77 5.44
CA VAL A 73 -9.46 14.30 4.18
C VAL A 73 -10.10 13.60 2.97
N ALA A 74 -10.20 12.27 3.00
CA ALA A 74 -10.85 11.52 1.91
C ALA A 74 -12.32 11.93 1.74
N TRP A 75 -13.04 12.09 2.85
CA TRP A 75 -14.42 12.56 2.86
C TRP A 75 -14.52 13.99 2.32
N ALA A 76 -13.70 14.93 2.79
CA ALA A 76 -13.70 16.31 2.35
C ALA A 76 -13.42 16.42 0.84
N LEU A 77 -12.42 15.70 0.33
CA LEU A 77 -12.10 15.63 -1.10
C LEU A 77 -13.25 15.03 -1.91
N ALA A 78 -13.88 13.96 -1.42
CA ALA A 78 -15.02 13.35 -2.10
C ALA A 78 -16.22 14.31 -2.14
N SER A 79 -16.53 14.98 -1.03
CA SER A 79 -17.60 15.97 -0.91
C SER A 79 -17.37 17.17 -1.83
N TRP A 80 -16.15 17.70 -1.86
CA TRP A 80 -15.77 18.80 -2.76
C TRP A 80 -15.92 18.42 -4.23
N ARG A 81 -15.46 17.23 -4.63
CA ARG A 81 -15.61 16.73 -6.01
C ARG A 81 -17.06 16.53 -6.42
N ARG A 82 -17.90 16.07 -5.48
CA ARG A 82 -19.34 15.93 -5.70
C ARG A 82 -20.01 17.29 -5.88
N ALA A 83 -19.65 18.27 -5.06
CA ALA A 83 -20.13 19.64 -5.20
C ALA A 83 -19.70 20.25 -6.55
N ALA A 84 -18.53 19.88 -7.06
CA ALA A 84 -18.05 20.24 -8.41
C ALA A 84 -18.67 19.39 -9.56
N GLY A 85 -19.73 18.60 -9.30
CA GLY A 85 -20.47 17.88 -10.33
C GLY A 85 -19.94 16.49 -10.68
N ALA A 86 -18.91 15.97 -9.99
CA ALA A 86 -18.43 14.61 -10.24
C ALA A 86 -19.42 13.55 -9.73
N ALA A 87 -19.63 12.49 -10.52
CA ALA A 87 -20.42 11.33 -10.10
C ALA A 87 -19.88 10.76 -8.77
N SER A 88 -20.79 10.48 -7.83
CA SER A 88 -20.45 10.09 -6.44
C SER A 88 -19.42 8.96 -6.36
N ALA A 89 -19.62 7.88 -7.13
CA ALA A 89 -18.71 6.74 -7.16
C ALA A 89 -17.29 7.09 -7.64
N ARG A 90 -17.18 8.00 -8.62
CA ARG A 90 -15.89 8.46 -9.17
C ARG A 90 -15.18 9.41 -8.21
N ALA A 91 -15.94 10.30 -7.56
CA ALA A 91 -15.44 11.21 -6.55
C ALA A 91 -14.80 10.43 -5.40
N TRP A 92 -15.54 9.49 -4.81
CA TRP A 92 -15.06 8.63 -3.72
C TRP A 92 -13.85 7.79 -4.12
N ARG A 93 -13.91 7.10 -5.27
CA ARG A 93 -12.80 6.25 -5.72
C ARG A 93 -11.51 7.03 -5.90
N SER A 94 -11.59 8.24 -6.46
CA SER A 94 -10.41 9.08 -6.67
C SER A 94 -9.84 9.60 -5.36
N SER A 95 -10.71 10.03 -4.42
CA SER A 95 -10.28 10.54 -3.12
C SER A 95 -9.66 9.45 -2.26
N LEU A 96 -10.27 8.26 -2.23
CA LEU A 96 -9.72 7.11 -1.53
C LEU A 96 -8.40 6.65 -2.14
N ALA A 97 -8.25 6.71 -3.47
CA ALA A 97 -7.00 6.35 -4.11
C ALA A 97 -5.86 7.32 -3.78
N GLU A 98 -6.11 8.62 -3.79
CA GLU A 98 -5.09 9.61 -3.44
C GLU A 98 -4.69 9.52 -1.96
N VAL A 99 -5.67 9.52 -1.06
CA VAL A 99 -5.41 9.48 0.38
C VAL A 99 -4.82 8.13 0.79
N GLY A 100 -5.34 7.02 0.27
CA GLY A 100 -4.83 5.68 0.55
C GLY A 100 -3.40 5.50 0.06
N MET A 101 -3.04 6.08 -1.09
CA MET A 101 -1.67 6.07 -1.59
C MET A 101 -0.71 6.78 -0.63
N VAL A 102 -1.07 7.98 -0.18
CA VAL A 102 -0.24 8.77 0.74
C VAL A 102 -0.17 8.09 2.11
N HIS A 103 -1.31 7.87 2.74
CA HIS A 103 -1.40 7.31 4.09
C HIS A 103 -0.83 5.89 4.18
N GLY A 104 -0.98 5.09 3.13
CA GLY A 104 -0.46 3.73 3.09
C GLY A 104 1.01 3.60 2.71
N THR A 105 1.63 4.62 2.10
CA THR A 105 3.04 4.56 1.63
C THR A 105 3.99 5.34 2.55
N VAL A 106 3.58 6.54 2.99
CA VAL A 106 4.43 7.44 3.79
C VAL A 106 4.96 6.80 5.08
N PRO A 107 4.16 6.06 5.87
CA PRO A 107 4.68 5.39 7.07
C PRO A 107 5.82 4.40 6.80
N PHE A 108 5.75 3.65 5.70
CA PHE A 108 6.79 2.69 5.37
C PHE A 108 8.04 3.39 4.83
N LEU A 109 7.87 4.44 4.01
CA LEU A 109 8.99 5.28 3.61
C LEU A 109 9.69 5.90 4.82
N TRP A 110 8.92 6.38 5.80
CA TRP A 110 9.47 6.86 7.06
C TRP A 110 10.29 5.77 7.74
N LEU A 111 9.70 4.59 7.97
CA LEU A 111 10.41 3.48 8.61
C LEU A 111 11.72 3.09 7.90
N THR A 112 11.70 3.03 6.57
CA THR A 112 12.84 2.66 5.74
C THR A 112 13.90 3.77 5.70
N MET A 113 13.50 5.04 5.81
CA MET A 113 14.41 6.19 5.87
C MET A 113 14.97 6.47 7.27
N MET A 114 14.48 5.79 8.32
CA MET A 114 15.07 5.96 9.65
C MET A 114 16.52 5.45 9.65
N PRO A 115 17.47 6.22 10.22
CA PRO A 115 18.86 5.79 10.29
C PRO A 115 19.05 4.52 11.13
N GLY A 116 20.15 3.81 10.87
CA GLY A 116 20.67 2.74 11.70
C GLY A 116 21.29 3.25 13.00
N LEU A 117 22.17 2.45 13.60
CA LEU A 117 22.74 2.76 14.92
C LEU A 117 23.86 3.80 14.85
N ALA A 118 24.56 3.89 13.71
CA ALA A 118 25.70 4.79 13.55
C ALA A 118 25.68 5.53 12.20
N PRO A 119 24.62 6.31 11.91
CA PRO A 119 24.56 7.10 10.68
C PRO A 119 25.73 8.08 10.60
N GLY A 120 26.29 8.29 9.41
CA GLY A 120 27.43 9.19 9.23
C GLY A 120 28.78 8.67 9.74
N VAL A 121 28.83 7.45 10.30
CA VAL A 121 30.06 6.87 10.88
C VAL A 121 30.33 5.46 10.34
N ALA A 122 29.33 4.58 10.40
CA ALA A 122 29.49 3.21 9.87
C ALA A 122 29.76 3.24 8.36
N PRO A 123 30.60 2.36 7.79
CA PRO A 123 30.87 2.40 6.35
C PRO A 123 29.57 2.26 5.53
N ARG A 124 29.47 2.99 4.42
CA ARG A 124 28.39 2.83 3.44
C ARG A 124 28.47 1.43 2.83
N ARG A 125 27.34 0.73 2.74
CA ARG A 125 27.26 -0.66 2.28
C ARG A 125 26.35 -0.76 1.06
N VAL A 126 26.76 -1.56 0.09
CA VAL A 126 25.99 -1.87 -1.12
C VAL A 126 25.99 -3.38 -1.36
N SER A 127 24.84 -3.93 -1.74
CA SER A 127 24.65 -5.34 -2.11
C SER A 127 24.02 -5.41 -3.49
N LEU A 128 24.84 -5.72 -4.50
CA LEU A 128 24.42 -5.77 -5.90
C LEU A 128 24.18 -7.20 -6.41
N VAL A 129 24.44 -8.21 -5.57
CA VAL A 129 24.26 -9.61 -5.92
C VAL A 129 22.80 -9.99 -5.63
N PRO A 130 21.99 -10.31 -6.66
CA PRO A 130 20.60 -10.68 -6.44
C PRO A 130 20.50 -11.94 -5.58
N LEU A 131 19.44 -12.00 -4.79
CA LEU A 131 19.02 -13.05 -3.87
C LEU A 131 19.94 -13.28 -2.66
N ARG A 132 21.04 -12.54 -2.53
CA ARG A 132 22.01 -12.69 -1.43
C ARG A 132 21.42 -12.23 -0.11
N ASP A 133 20.90 -11.01 -0.07
CA ASP A 133 20.34 -10.44 1.15
C ASP A 133 19.00 -11.10 1.43
N LEU A 134 18.21 -11.38 0.38
CA LEU A 134 16.94 -12.08 0.49
C LEU A 134 17.08 -13.47 1.15
N ALA A 135 18.14 -14.23 0.84
CA ALA A 135 18.37 -15.55 1.44
C ALA A 135 18.61 -15.52 2.95
N THR A 136 19.05 -14.38 3.48
CA THR A 136 19.29 -14.16 4.92
C THR A 136 18.23 -13.26 5.55
N MET A 137 17.29 -12.75 4.76
CA MET A 137 16.27 -11.82 5.20
C MET A 137 15.23 -12.55 6.06
N GLY A 138 15.10 -12.13 7.32
CA GLY A 138 14.05 -12.64 8.19
C GLY A 138 12.66 -12.27 7.68
N THR A 139 11.64 -13.04 8.07
CA THR A 139 10.24 -12.85 7.66
C THR A 139 9.74 -11.42 7.84
N GLY A 140 10.12 -10.75 8.94
CA GLY A 140 9.75 -9.36 9.19
C GLY A 140 10.33 -8.38 8.16
N GLY A 141 11.55 -8.61 7.68
CA GLY A 141 12.17 -7.81 6.62
C GLY A 141 11.46 -8.01 5.28
N ILE A 142 11.16 -9.27 4.93
CA ILE A 142 10.43 -9.61 3.69
C ILE A 142 9.06 -8.93 3.68
N ILE A 143 8.29 -9.08 4.76
CA ILE A 143 6.97 -8.45 4.89
C ILE A 143 7.10 -6.93 4.86
N GLY A 144 8.06 -6.36 5.59
CA GLY A 144 8.31 -4.93 5.63
C GLY A 144 8.53 -4.34 4.24
N ASN A 145 9.45 -4.94 3.48
CA ASN A 145 9.77 -4.53 2.12
C ASN A 145 8.57 -4.70 1.17
N LEU A 146 7.86 -5.84 1.20
CA LEU A 146 6.66 -6.03 0.39
C LEU A 146 5.61 -4.94 0.62
N LEU A 147 5.54 -4.37 1.83
CA LEU A 147 4.57 -3.33 2.17
C LEU A 147 4.99 -1.92 1.76
N VAL A 148 6.28 -1.64 1.54
CA VAL A 148 6.80 -0.27 1.29
C VAL A 148 6.03 0.45 0.19
N PHE A 149 5.86 -0.20 -0.97
CA PHE A 149 5.11 0.37 -2.09
C PHE A 149 3.81 -0.37 -2.40
N ALA A 150 3.31 -1.21 -1.48
CA ALA A 150 2.05 -1.92 -1.69
C ALA A 150 0.88 -0.93 -1.88
N ALA A 151 0.76 0.08 -1.03
CA ALA A 151 -0.29 1.09 -1.16
C ALA A 151 -0.15 1.90 -2.46
N LEU A 152 1.06 2.29 -2.83
CA LEU A 152 1.35 2.94 -4.10
C LEU A 152 0.87 2.08 -5.29
N GLY A 153 1.28 0.81 -5.33
CA GLY A 153 0.87 -0.14 -6.37
C GLY A 153 -0.63 -0.39 -6.41
N PHE A 154 -1.30 -0.47 -5.25
CA PHE A 154 -2.74 -0.68 -5.16
C PHE A 154 -3.53 0.51 -5.72
N PHE A 155 -3.18 1.73 -5.29
CA PHE A 155 -4.00 2.92 -5.56
C PHE A 155 -3.59 3.70 -6.82
N ALA A 156 -2.33 3.64 -7.25
CA ALA A 156 -1.86 4.34 -8.45
C ALA A 156 -2.68 4.01 -9.72
N PRO A 157 -2.93 2.74 -10.08
CA PRO A 157 -3.71 2.41 -11.27
C PRO A 157 -5.21 2.75 -11.13
N MET A 158 -5.73 2.89 -9.90
CA MET A 158 -7.09 3.40 -9.64
C MET A 158 -7.19 4.91 -9.88
N ARG A 159 -6.08 5.65 -9.72
CA ARG A 159 -6.04 7.11 -9.85
C ARG A 159 -5.51 7.58 -11.20
N PHE A 160 -4.61 6.84 -11.83
CA PHE A 160 -3.94 7.25 -13.06
C PHE A 160 -3.97 6.09 -14.06
N ALA A 161 -4.68 6.27 -15.17
CA ALA A 161 -4.72 5.27 -16.25
C ALA A 161 -3.32 4.98 -16.82
N ALA A 162 -2.40 5.95 -16.73
CA ALA A 162 -0.99 5.78 -17.07
C ALA A 162 -0.35 4.59 -16.35
N PHE A 163 -0.74 4.27 -15.11
CA PHE A 163 -0.18 3.14 -14.36
C PHE A 163 -1.05 1.88 -14.40
N ALA A 164 -2.15 1.85 -15.16
CA ALA A 164 -3.09 0.72 -15.21
C ALA A 164 -2.59 -0.45 -16.08
N SER A 165 -1.32 -0.86 -15.90
CA SER A 165 -0.73 -2.05 -16.55
C SER A 165 0.36 -2.65 -15.67
N VAL A 166 0.48 -3.98 -15.69
CA VAL A 166 1.50 -4.75 -14.94
C VAL A 166 2.92 -4.18 -15.09
N PRO A 167 3.48 -3.99 -16.30
CA PRO A 167 4.86 -3.52 -16.45
C PRO A 167 5.05 -2.10 -15.90
N ARG A 168 4.03 -1.23 -15.98
CA ARG A 168 4.13 0.14 -15.47
C ARG A 168 4.04 0.21 -13.95
N ILE A 169 3.26 -0.67 -13.31
CA ILE A 169 3.24 -0.78 -11.84
C ILE A 169 4.58 -1.31 -11.35
N LEU A 170 5.13 -2.34 -12.02
CA LEU A 170 6.44 -2.88 -11.69
C LEU A 170 7.55 -1.81 -11.84
N ALA A 171 7.54 -1.07 -12.95
CA ALA A 171 8.48 0.02 -13.19
C ALA A 171 8.33 1.15 -12.16
N LEU A 172 7.11 1.50 -11.76
CA LEU A 172 6.85 2.48 -10.70
C LEU A 172 7.44 2.02 -9.36
N GLY A 173 7.15 0.79 -8.95
CA GLY A 173 7.67 0.23 -7.70
C GLY A 173 9.20 0.13 -7.70
N ALA A 174 9.79 -0.36 -8.79
CA ALA A 174 11.24 -0.47 -8.93
C ALA A 174 11.92 0.90 -8.94
N GLY A 175 11.39 1.86 -9.72
CA GLY A 175 11.93 3.22 -9.78
C GLY A 175 11.88 3.94 -8.44
N CYS A 176 10.74 3.87 -7.73
CA CYS A 176 10.62 4.44 -6.40
C CYS A 176 11.56 3.75 -5.40
N SER A 177 11.74 2.42 -5.50
CA SER A 177 12.67 1.72 -4.63
C SER A 177 14.12 2.10 -4.88
N VAL A 178 14.54 2.23 -6.14
CA VAL A 178 15.89 2.72 -6.46
C VAL A 178 16.13 4.11 -5.87
N LEU A 179 15.15 5.00 -5.91
CA LEU A 179 15.27 6.32 -5.26
C LEU A 179 15.46 6.22 -3.75
N VAL A 180 14.76 5.30 -3.08
CA VAL A 180 14.91 5.01 -1.64
C VAL A 180 16.32 4.49 -1.36
N GLU A 181 16.77 3.49 -2.09
CA GLU A 181 18.11 2.89 -1.96
C GLU A 181 19.22 3.94 -2.14
N VAL A 182 19.11 4.77 -3.18
CA VAL A 182 20.04 5.88 -3.45
C VAL A 182 20.00 6.89 -2.32
N ALA A 183 18.82 7.26 -1.82
CA ALA A 183 18.69 8.19 -0.71
C ALA A 183 19.35 7.64 0.56
N GLN A 184 19.13 6.37 0.91
CA GLN A 184 19.76 5.73 2.07
C GLN A 184 21.29 5.74 1.96
N TYR A 185 21.82 5.45 0.76
CA TYR A 185 23.26 5.48 0.51
C TYR A 185 23.84 6.89 0.62
N VAL A 186 23.24 7.87 -0.07
CA VAL A 186 23.72 9.26 -0.12
C VAL A 186 23.62 9.94 1.24
N LEU A 187 22.47 9.78 1.93
CA LEU A 187 22.23 10.34 3.27
C LEU A 187 22.98 9.58 4.38
N TRP A 188 23.72 8.53 4.03
CA TRP A 188 24.59 7.79 4.93
C TRP A 188 23.85 7.26 6.18
N LEU A 189 22.67 6.67 5.95
CA LEU A 189 21.74 6.27 7.00
C LEU A 189 22.13 4.99 7.74
N ASP A 190 23.36 4.49 7.61
CA ASP A 190 23.79 3.19 8.16
C ASP A 190 22.84 2.04 7.75
N ARG A 191 22.39 2.09 6.49
CA ARG A 191 21.61 1.05 5.83
C ARG A 191 22.46 0.39 4.74
N VAL A 192 22.15 -0.86 4.43
CA VAL A 192 22.71 -1.54 3.25
C VAL A 192 21.83 -1.16 2.08
N SER A 193 22.42 -0.60 1.03
CA SER A 193 21.67 -0.38 -0.20
C SER A 193 21.66 -1.65 -1.05
N SER A 194 20.50 -2.24 -1.33
CA SER A 194 20.38 -3.61 -1.85
C SER A 194 19.49 -3.73 -3.09
N VAL A 195 19.95 -4.51 -4.07
CA VAL A 195 19.12 -4.93 -5.21
C VAL A 195 17.94 -5.78 -4.75
N ASP A 196 18.10 -6.56 -3.67
CA ASP A 196 17.02 -7.41 -3.17
C ASP A 196 15.87 -6.61 -2.58
N ASP A 197 16.17 -5.51 -1.88
CA ASP A 197 15.14 -4.60 -1.38
C ASP A 197 14.36 -3.98 -2.55
N VAL A 198 15.02 -3.59 -3.65
CA VAL A 198 14.35 -3.15 -4.89
C VAL A 198 13.41 -4.21 -5.45
N LEU A 199 13.87 -5.46 -5.56
CA LEU A 199 13.08 -6.57 -6.10
C LEU A 199 11.85 -6.85 -5.23
N VAL A 200 12.02 -6.90 -3.91
CA VAL A 200 10.92 -7.19 -2.97
C VAL A 200 9.93 -6.03 -2.94
N ASN A 201 10.39 -4.79 -2.87
CA ASN A 201 9.54 -3.60 -2.89
C ASN A 201 8.72 -3.48 -4.19
N ALA A 202 9.35 -3.74 -5.34
CA ALA A 202 8.67 -3.74 -6.64
C ALA A 202 7.65 -4.88 -6.76
N THR A 203 7.98 -6.07 -6.24
CA THR A 203 7.07 -7.21 -6.17
C THR A 203 5.85 -6.88 -5.31
N GLY A 204 6.06 -6.26 -4.15
CA GLY A 204 5.00 -5.80 -3.26
C GLY A 204 4.03 -4.82 -3.94
N ALA A 205 4.57 -3.84 -4.66
CA ALA A 205 3.77 -2.91 -5.47
C ALA A 205 2.94 -3.66 -6.54
N LEU A 206 3.56 -4.60 -7.26
CA LEU A 206 2.86 -5.36 -8.29
C LEU A 206 1.73 -6.23 -7.71
N LEU A 207 1.99 -6.98 -6.64
CA LEU A 207 0.99 -7.84 -6.00
C LEU A 207 -0.22 -7.03 -5.52
N ALA A 208 0.04 -5.89 -4.88
CA ALA A 208 -1.02 -5.00 -4.43
C ALA A 208 -1.78 -4.34 -5.59
N GLY A 209 -1.08 -3.99 -6.67
CA GLY A 209 -1.72 -3.49 -7.89
C GLY A 209 -2.61 -4.52 -8.57
N LEU A 210 -2.19 -5.79 -8.62
CA LEU A 210 -3.02 -6.89 -9.11
C LEU A 210 -4.25 -7.11 -8.23
N ALA A 211 -4.13 -6.97 -6.92
CA ALA A 211 -5.27 -7.04 -6.00
C ALA A 211 -6.31 -5.95 -6.28
N SER A 212 -5.89 -4.80 -6.83
CA SER A 212 -6.78 -3.69 -7.19
C SER A 212 -7.26 -3.70 -8.65
N ARG A 213 -6.90 -4.72 -9.45
CA ARG A 213 -7.10 -4.76 -10.91
C ARG A 213 -8.51 -4.43 -11.40
N ARG A 214 -9.54 -4.88 -10.67
CA ARG A 214 -10.95 -4.61 -10.99
C ARG A 214 -11.36 -3.13 -10.88
N TRP A 215 -10.55 -2.31 -10.22
CA TRP A 215 -10.80 -0.88 -10.03
C TRP A 215 -9.84 0.03 -10.79
N TRP A 216 -8.95 -0.55 -11.61
CA TRP A 216 -8.05 0.21 -12.46
C TRP A 216 -8.83 1.15 -13.39
N ARG A 217 -8.29 2.35 -13.60
CA ARG A 217 -8.85 3.25 -14.61
C ARG A 217 -8.57 2.69 -15.99
N THR A 218 -9.62 2.49 -16.76
CA THR A 218 -9.51 2.32 -18.19
C THR A 218 -9.11 3.65 -18.82
N THR A 219 -8.12 3.61 -19.71
CA THR A 219 -7.96 4.68 -20.70
C THR A 219 -9.22 4.64 -21.54
N ALA A 220 -10.07 5.65 -21.43
CA ALA A 220 -11.16 5.80 -22.40
C ALA A 220 -10.48 5.89 -23.78
N GLY A 221 -10.76 4.92 -24.66
CA GLY A 221 -10.35 5.03 -26.05
C GLY A 221 -10.80 6.38 -26.60
N ASN A 222 -9.97 7.02 -27.41
CA ASN A 222 -10.30 8.28 -28.05
C ASN A 222 -11.72 8.18 -28.65
N PRO A 223 -12.59 9.19 -28.49
CA PRO A 223 -13.92 9.21 -29.09
C PRO A 223 -13.92 9.08 -30.64
N SER A 224 -12.75 9.10 -31.28
CA SER A 224 -12.55 8.97 -32.72
C SER A 224 -12.85 7.58 -33.28
N ASP A 225 -12.97 6.54 -32.45
CA ASP A 225 -13.34 5.18 -32.88
C ASP A 225 -14.85 4.93 -32.91
N ARG A 226 -15.69 5.96 -32.71
CA ARG A 226 -17.11 5.82 -33.03
C ARG A 226 -17.26 5.77 -34.56
N PRO A 227 -17.86 4.70 -35.14
CA PRO A 227 -18.24 4.73 -36.54
C PRO A 227 -19.07 5.99 -36.78
N GLY A 228 -18.58 6.86 -37.66
CA GLY A 228 -19.32 8.05 -38.06
C GLY A 228 -20.71 7.64 -38.56
N PRO A 229 -21.74 8.46 -38.35
CA PRO A 229 -23.08 8.16 -38.86
C PRO A 229 -22.99 7.88 -40.36
N VAL A 230 -23.46 6.70 -40.76
CA VAL A 230 -23.57 6.29 -42.17
C VAL A 230 -24.43 7.35 -42.87
N PRO A 231 -23.94 8.00 -43.95
CA PRO A 231 -24.75 8.92 -44.71
C PRO A 231 -25.99 8.18 -45.23
N THR A 232 -27.17 8.60 -44.79
CA THR A 232 -28.42 8.23 -45.43
C THR A 232 -28.40 8.77 -46.86
N ALA A 233 -28.36 7.87 -47.84
CA ALA A 233 -28.56 8.21 -49.24
C ALA A 233 -29.90 8.93 -49.39
N VAL A 234 -29.85 10.17 -49.88
CA VAL A 234 -31.04 10.92 -50.29
C VAL A 234 -31.27 10.59 -51.77
N GLY A 235 -32.49 10.11 -52.05
CA GLY A 235 -33.21 10.04 -53.33
C GLY A 235 -32.44 10.13 -54.63
#